data_AF-A0A081S5A3-F1
#
_entry.id   AF-A0A081S5A3-F1
#
_cell.length_a   1.000
_cell.length_b   1.000
_cell.length_c   1.000
_cell.angle_alpha   90.00
_cell.angle_beta   90.00
_cell.angle_gamma   90.00
#
_symmetry.space_group_name_H-M   'P 1'
#
loop_
_entity.id
_entity.type
_entity.pdbx_description
1 polymer ?
#
loop_
_entity_poly.entity_id
_entity_poly.type
_entity_poly.pdbx_seq_one_letter_code
_entity_poly.pdbx_strand_id
1 'polypeptide(L)'
;MVVIDTPASVESFRRFIISSTCKSYAPRSYLDDSEVFAEREDSLGAIYVEAADKVTLKKIRDITFVNARDILGIIYNSKSGNTSLKWRQLKRNHGKVTGEASANSLTNLAESGVLTLDWVESYLKKKSEEKTNEVTN
;
A
#
# COMPACT_ATOMS: atom_id res chain seq x y z
N MET A 1 -9.47 -13.04 2.04
CA MET A 1 -8.48 -12.12 1.45
C MET A 1 -9.01 -11.65 0.11
N VAL A 2 -8.60 -10.48 -0.37
CA VAL A 2 -9.03 -9.92 -1.66
C VAL A 2 -7.83 -9.72 -2.56
N VAL A 3 -7.89 -10.28 -3.76
CA VAL A 3 -6.83 -10.13 -4.76
C VAL A 3 -6.88 -8.70 -5.30
N ILE A 4 -5.74 -8.01 -5.21
CA ILE A 4 -5.53 -6.68 -5.77
C ILE A 4 -4.69 -6.83 -7.02
N ASP A 5 -5.19 -6.26 -8.11
CA ASP A 5 -4.49 -6.09 -9.37
C ASP A 5 -5.03 -4.80 -9.98
N THR A 6 -4.30 -3.69 -9.81
CA THR A 6 -4.76 -2.37 -10.28
C THR A 6 -3.58 -1.46 -10.62
N PRO A 7 -3.68 -0.63 -11.67
CA PRO A 7 -2.74 0.48 -11.87
C PRO A 7 -2.87 1.50 -10.74
N ALA A 8 -1.75 1.99 -10.21
CA ALA A 8 -1.74 3.06 -9.23
C ALA A 8 -0.43 3.86 -9.28
N SER A 9 -0.48 5.11 -8.86
CA SER A 9 0.72 5.93 -8.71
C SER A 9 1.57 5.49 -7.51
N VAL A 10 2.86 5.77 -7.55
CA VAL A 10 3.76 5.56 -6.40
C VAL A 10 3.31 6.39 -5.19
N GLU A 11 2.76 7.59 -5.43
CA GLU A 11 2.27 8.47 -4.37
C GLU A 11 1.05 7.90 -3.67
N SER A 12 0.10 7.33 -4.42
CA SER A 12 -1.07 6.64 -3.86
C SER A 12 -0.61 5.49 -2.96
N PHE A 13 0.36 4.69 -3.42
CA PHE A 13 0.89 3.58 -2.63
C PHE A 13 1.69 4.06 -1.40
N ARG A 14 2.44 5.16 -1.52
CA ARG A 14 3.12 5.82 -0.39
C ARG A 14 2.12 6.25 0.70
N ARG A 15 1.03 6.92 0.29
CA ARG A 15 -0.05 7.36 1.19
C ARG A 15 -0.73 6.16 1.87
N PHE A 16 -0.95 5.08 1.14
CA PHE A 16 -1.48 3.82 1.70
C PHE A 16 -0.59 3.28 2.82
N ILE A 17 0.72 3.16 2.57
CA ILE A 17 1.69 2.64 3.56
C ILE A 17 1.69 3.51 4.80
N ILE A 18 1.77 4.84 4.64
CA ILE A 18 1.78 5.78 5.75
C ILE A 18 0.51 5.68 6.60
N SER A 19 -0.66 5.71 5.96
CA SER A 19 -1.96 5.57 6.64
C SER A 19 -2.08 4.24 7.40
N SER A 20 -1.51 3.17 6.84
CA SER A 20 -1.58 1.83 7.43
C SER A 20 -0.54 1.57 8.53
N THR A 21 0.41 2.48 8.77
CA THR A 21 1.56 2.20 9.64
C THR A 21 1.90 3.31 10.62
N CYS A 22 2.18 4.52 10.15
CA CYS A 22 2.87 5.55 10.92
C CYS A 22 2.19 6.91 10.94
N LYS A 23 1.03 7.08 10.28
CA LYS A 23 0.30 8.35 10.20
C LYS A 23 0.08 9.05 11.55
N SER A 24 -0.11 8.28 12.63
CA SER A 24 -0.40 8.83 13.97
C SER A 24 0.81 9.44 14.69
N TYR A 25 2.05 9.15 14.25
CA TYR A 25 3.26 9.61 14.93
C TYR A 25 4.37 10.11 13.98
N ALA A 26 4.19 9.98 12.67
CA ALA A 26 5.14 10.51 11.70
C ALA A 26 5.18 12.05 11.75
N PRO A 27 6.37 12.67 11.65
CA PRO A 27 6.48 14.12 11.55
C PRO A 27 5.69 14.67 10.37
N ARG A 28 5.01 15.81 10.54
CA ARG A 28 4.18 16.39 9.49
C ARG A 28 4.97 16.71 8.21
N SER A 29 6.21 17.17 8.35
CA SER A 29 7.12 17.39 7.21
C SER A 29 7.35 16.12 6.38
N TYR A 30 7.35 14.94 6.99
CA TYR A 30 7.55 13.67 6.27
C TYR A 30 6.25 13.17 5.61
N LEU A 31 5.10 13.52 6.19
CA LEU A 31 3.79 13.21 5.61
C LEU A 31 3.56 14.00 4.32
N ASP A 32 3.96 15.27 4.32
CA ASP A 32 3.76 16.20 3.20
C ASP A 32 4.84 16.07 2.10
N ASP A 33 5.99 15.47 2.40
CA ASP A 33 7.07 15.24 1.43
C ASP A 33 6.83 13.97 0.59
N SER A 34 6.74 14.13 -0.72
CA SER A 34 6.51 13.04 -1.68
C SER A 34 7.71 12.11 -1.87
N GLU A 35 8.90 12.54 -1.49
CA GLU A 35 10.13 11.74 -1.56
C GLU A 35 10.40 10.95 -0.27
N VAL A 36 9.59 11.15 0.78
CA VAL A 36 9.76 10.44 2.05
C VAL A 36 8.87 9.20 2.12
N PHE A 37 9.52 8.06 2.33
CA PHE A 37 8.90 6.75 2.45
C PHE A 37 9.18 6.12 3.81
N ALA A 38 8.32 5.17 4.19
CA ALA A 38 8.44 4.38 5.40
C ALA A 38 8.95 2.97 5.05
N GLU A 39 10.01 2.52 5.72
CA GLU A 39 10.51 1.14 5.68
C GLU A 39 10.36 0.48 7.05
N ARG A 40 10.27 -0.86 7.05
CA ARG A 40 10.17 -1.69 8.25
C ARG A 40 10.87 -3.02 8.03
N GLU A 41 11.58 -3.47 9.05
CA GLU A 41 12.28 -4.76 9.05
C GLU A 41 11.33 -5.95 8.89
N ASP A 42 11.82 -7.01 8.25
CA ASP A 42 11.04 -8.19 7.85
C ASP A 42 10.37 -8.91 9.03
N SER A 43 11.02 -8.95 10.19
CA SER A 43 10.54 -9.60 11.41
C SER A 43 9.22 -9.02 11.95
N LEU A 44 8.88 -7.79 11.55
CA LEU A 44 7.68 -7.06 11.97
C LEU A 44 6.69 -6.84 10.81
N GLY A 45 6.84 -7.58 9.71
CA GLY A 45 6.08 -7.38 8.48
C GLY A 45 6.79 -6.37 7.58
N ALA A 46 7.57 -6.88 6.63
CA ALA A 46 8.46 -6.12 5.76
C ALA A 46 7.79 -4.92 5.08
N ILE A 47 8.45 -3.77 5.12
CA ILE A 47 8.19 -2.68 4.19
C ILE A 47 9.53 -2.26 3.59
N TYR A 48 9.66 -2.43 2.28
CA TYR A 48 10.93 -2.22 1.59
C TYR A 48 10.72 -1.37 0.34
N VAL A 49 11.56 -0.35 0.18
CA VAL A 49 11.53 0.57 -0.96
C VAL A 49 12.77 0.35 -1.81
N GLU A 50 12.56 -0.05 -3.06
CA GLU A 50 13.58 -0.20 -4.09
C GLU A 50 13.62 1.08 -4.93
N ALA A 51 14.76 1.76 -4.94
CA ALA A 51 14.94 3.07 -5.54
C ALA A 51 16.37 3.23 -6.06
N ALA A 52 16.58 4.10 -7.06
CA ALA A 52 17.92 4.37 -7.59
C ALA A 52 18.78 5.21 -6.63
N ASP A 53 18.14 6.17 -5.94
CA ASP A 53 18.76 6.96 -4.89
C ASP A 53 17.92 6.85 -3.61
N LYS A 54 18.57 6.51 -2.50
CA LYS A 54 17.92 6.31 -1.21
C LYS A 54 18.85 6.69 -0.06
N VAL A 55 18.39 7.60 0.78
CA VAL A 55 19.10 8.06 1.97
C VAL A 55 18.22 7.86 3.20
N THR A 56 18.78 7.23 4.24
CA THR A 56 18.10 7.09 5.52
C THR A 56 18.03 8.43 6.24
N LEU A 57 16.82 8.82 6.65
CA LEU A 57 16.60 10.05 7.43
C LEU A 57 16.67 9.77 8.92
N LYS A 58 15.71 8.99 9.44
CA LYS A 58 15.58 8.72 10.87
C LYS A 58 14.72 7.48 11.12
N LYS A 59 15.09 6.71 12.15
CA LYS A 59 14.23 5.67 12.72
C LYS A 59 13.37 6.25 13.85
N ILE A 60 12.05 6.04 13.78
CA ILE A 60 11.09 6.41 14.81
C ILE A 60 10.23 5.17 15.08
N ARG A 61 10.34 4.63 16.30
CA ARG A 61 9.75 3.32 16.65
C ARG A 61 10.29 2.22 15.71
N ASP A 62 9.40 1.41 15.15
CA ASP A 62 9.72 0.32 14.23
C ASP A 62 9.81 0.77 12.76
N ILE A 63 9.62 2.06 12.46
CA ILE A 63 9.67 2.60 11.11
C ILE A 63 10.95 3.39 10.87
N THR A 64 11.63 3.06 9.79
CA THR A 64 12.76 3.82 9.26
C THR A 64 12.26 4.70 8.12
N PHE A 65 12.36 6.02 8.28
CA PHE A 65 12.04 6.95 7.22
C PHE A 65 13.25 7.14 6.30
N VAL A 66 13.00 7.09 5.00
CA VAL A 66 14.01 7.26 3.95
C VAL A 66 13.54 8.35 2.98
N ASN A 67 14.46 9.18 2.50
CA ASN A 67 14.25 9.98 1.31
C ASN A 67 14.69 9.13 0.12
N ALA A 68 13.80 8.92 -0.85
CA ALA A 68 14.06 8.05 -1.98
C ALA A 68 13.55 8.67 -3.29
N ARG A 69 14.35 8.54 -4.35
CA ARG A 69 14.07 9.02 -5.69
C ARG A 69 14.19 7.90 -6.71
N ASP A 70 13.47 8.06 -7.83
CA ASP A 70 13.41 7.08 -8.90
C ASP A 70 13.04 5.67 -8.40
N ILE A 71 11.85 5.58 -7.80
CA ILE A 71 11.32 4.35 -7.20
C ILE A 71 11.03 3.31 -8.29
N LEU A 72 11.59 2.11 -8.12
CA LEU A 72 11.41 0.95 -9.02
C LEU A 72 10.39 -0.04 -8.47
N GLY A 73 10.29 -0.16 -7.15
CA GLY A 73 9.36 -1.07 -6.50
C GLY A 73 9.21 -0.83 -5.01
N ILE A 74 8.07 -1.22 -4.47
CA ILE A 74 7.81 -1.19 -3.03
C ILE A 74 7.13 -2.48 -2.62
N ILE A 75 7.60 -3.11 -1.55
CA ILE A 75 6.96 -4.28 -0.92
C ILE A 75 6.35 -3.83 0.40
N TYR A 76 5.11 -4.28 0.66
CA TYR A 76 4.40 -4.04 1.90
C TYR A 76 3.80 -5.36 2.42
N ASN A 77 4.13 -5.69 3.67
CA ASN A 77 3.48 -6.74 4.43
C ASN A 77 2.95 -6.16 5.75
N SER A 78 1.69 -6.43 6.08
CA SER A 78 1.13 -6.01 7.36
C SER A 78 1.74 -6.81 8.52
N LYS A 79 1.75 -6.22 9.72
CA LYS A 79 2.15 -6.93 10.95
C LYS A 79 1.34 -8.20 11.21
N SER A 80 0.08 -8.20 10.78
CA SER A 80 -0.82 -9.35 10.92
C SER A 80 -0.59 -10.45 9.89
N GLY A 81 0.21 -10.21 8.83
CA GLY A 81 0.37 -11.13 7.70
C GLY A 81 -0.83 -11.18 6.74
N ASN A 82 -1.97 -10.57 7.10
CA ASN A 82 -3.20 -10.60 6.31
C ASN A 82 -3.22 -9.58 5.16
N THR A 83 -2.11 -8.95 4.82
CA THR A 83 -2.01 -8.08 3.64
C THR A 83 -0.59 -8.11 3.13
N SER A 84 -0.42 -8.52 1.88
CA SER A 84 0.85 -8.58 1.18
C SER A 84 0.67 -7.94 -0.18
N LEU A 85 1.29 -6.78 -0.39
CA LEU A 85 1.14 -5.98 -1.59
C LEU A 85 2.51 -5.59 -2.13
N LYS A 86 2.60 -5.48 -3.45
CA LYS A 86 3.78 -5.01 -4.15
C LYS A 86 3.35 -3.93 -5.13
N TRP A 87 4.05 -2.80 -5.13
CA TRP A 87 3.97 -1.83 -6.20
C TRP A 87 5.20 -1.98 -7.09
N ARG A 88 4.99 -2.00 -8.41
CA ARG A 88 6.08 -2.04 -9.40
C ARG A 88 5.91 -0.97 -10.45
N GLN A 89 7.02 -0.29 -10.76
CA GLN A 89 7.03 0.76 -11.76
C GLN A 89 6.69 0.20 -13.15
N LEU A 90 5.85 0.92 -13.87
CA LEU A 90 5.60 0.71 -15.29
C LEU A 90 6.19 1.85 -16.12
N LYS A 91 5.98 3.09 -15.69
CA LYS A 91 6.52 4.29 -16.35
C LYS A 91 6.52 5.48 -15.38
N ARG A 92 7.70 6.08 -15.14
CA ARG A 92 7.87 7.23 -14.23
C ARG A 92 7.19 6.94 -12.87
N ASN A 93 6.24 7.77 -12.45
CA ASN A 93 5.56 7.64 -11.17
C ASN A 93 4.32 6.72 -11.23
N HIS A 94 4.05 6.11 -12.40
CA HIS A 94 2.95 5.18 -12.59
C HIS A 94 3.45 3.74 -12.52
N GLY A 95 2.71 2.93 -11.79
CA GLY A 95 2.99 1.53 -11.62
C GLY A 95 1.73 0.72 -11.43
N LYS A 96 1.91 -0.48 -10.92
CA LYS A 96 0.84 -1.43 -10.67
C LYS A 96 0.98 -1.99 -9.26
N VAL A 97 -0.13 -2.02 -8.52
CA VAL A 97 -0.23 -2.71 -7.24
C VAL A 97 -0.79 -4.11 -7.48
N THR A 98 -0.07 -5.11 -6.97
CA THR A 98 -0.51 -6.51 -7.00
C THR A 98 -0.36 -7.15 -5.63
N GLY A 99 -1.20 -8.14 -5.34
CA GLY A 99 -1.10 -8.98 -4.15
C GLY A 99 -2.45 -9.25 -3.50
N GLU A 100 -2.45 -9.43 -2.19
CA GLU A 100 -3.65 -9.74 -1.42
C GLU A 100 -3.84 -8.74 -0.28
N ALA A 101 -5.08 -8.27 -0.13
CA ALA A 101 -5.47 -7.35 0.94
C ALA A 101 -6.54 -7.95 1.85
N SER A 102 -6.43 -7.61 3.14
CA SER A 102 -7.51 -7.81 4.10
C SER A 102 -8.62 -6.79 3.85
N ALA A 103 -9.84 -7.10 4.31
CA ALA A 103 -10.96 -6.16 4.23
C ALA A 103 -10.64 -4.80 4.87
N ASN A 104 -9.93 -4.79 6.01
CA ASN A 104 -9.51 -3.57 6.69
C ASN A 104 -8.54 -2.72 5.84
N SER A 105 -7.71 -3.36 5.03
CA SER A 105 -6.78 -2.64 4.15
C SER A 105 -7.47 -2.03 2.95
N LEU A 106 -8.65 -2.51 2.55
CA LEU A 106 -9.40 -1.94 1.42
C LEU A 106 -9.79 -0.49 1.67
N THR A 107 -10.21 -0.13 2.89
CA THR A 107 -10.53 1.25 3.25
C THR A 107 -9.32 2.16 3.05
N ASN A 108 -8.16 1.77 3.58
CA ASN A 108 -6.93 2.54 3.41
C ASN A 108 -6.50 2.62 1.94
N LEU A 109 -6.68 1.56 1.16
CA LEU A 109 -6.37 1.53 -0.27
C LEU A 109 -7.30 2.45 -1.08
N ALA A 110 -8.58 2.55 -0.72
CA ALA A 110 -9.52 3.47 -1.33
C ALA A 110 -9.22 4.93 -0.95
N GLU A 111 -9.03 5.21 0.35
CA GLU A 111 -8.73 6.56 0.86
C GLU A 111 -7.40 7.13 0.32
N SER A 112 -6.44 6.25 0.04
CA SER A 112 -5.14 6.63 -0.54
C SER A 112 -5.16 6.73 -2.07
N GLY A 113 -6.29 6.41 -2.72
CA GLY A 113 -6.43 6.45 -4.18
C GLY A 113 -5.65 5.34 -4.90
N VAL A 114 -5.40 4.21 -4.24
CA VAL A 114 -4.91 2.98 -4.90
C VAL A 114 -6.07 2.24 -5.58
N LEU A 115 -7.22 2.20 -4.92
CA LEU A 115 -8.46 1.64 -5.49
C LEU A 115 -9.38 2.78 -5.94
N THR A 116 -9.92 2.65 -7.15
CA THR A 116 -10.95 3.56 -7.66
C THR A 116 -12.33 3.17 -7.14
N LEU A 117 -13.30 4.10 -7.21
CA LEU A 117 -14.70 3.81 -6.89
C LEU A 117 -15.23 2.65 -7.74
N ASP A 118 -14.95 2.67 -9.05
CA ASP A 118 -15.36 1.61 -9.98
C ASP A 118 -14.85 0.22 -9.57
N TRP A 119 -13.62 0.15 -9.04
CA TRP A 119 -13.05 -1.10 -8.54
C TRP A 119 -13.82 -1.59 -7.31
N VAL A 120 -14.15 -0.69 -6.38
CA VAL A 120 -14.89 -1.01 -5.15
C VAL A 120 -16.31 -1.46 -5.49
N GLU A 121 -17.00 -0.77 -6.40
CA GLU A 121 -18.33 -1.15 -6.88
C GLU A 121 -18.33 -2.52 -7.54
N SER A 122 -17.36 -2.77 -8.41
CA SER A 122 -17.18 -4.08 -9.06
C SER A 122 -16.95 -5.21 -8.05
N TYR A 123 -16.17 -4.94 -7.00
CA TYR A 123 -15.94 -5.90 -5.92
C TYR A 123 -17.21 -6.19 -5.11
N LEU A 124 -17.98 -5.15 -4.75
CA LEU A 124 -19.23 -5.31 -4.01
C LEU A 124 -20.28 -6.08 -4.81
N LYS A 125 -20.37 -5.81 -6.12
CA LYS A 125 -21.28 -6.53 -7.02
C LYS A 125 -20.97 -8.02 -7.07
N LYS A 126 -19.70 -8.39 -7.30
CA LYS A 126 -19.26 -9.81 -7.29
C LYS A 126 -19.59 -10.49 -5.97
N LYS A 127 -19.34 -9.82 -4.83
CA LYS A 127 -19.66 -10.39 -3.51
C LYS A 127 -21.15 -10.59 -3.26
N SER A 128 -22.01 -9.73 -3.82
CA SER A 128 -23.45 -9.90 -3.72
C SER A 128 -23.94 -11.10 -4.55
N GLU A 129 -23.37 -11.29 -5.75
CA GLU A 129 -23.69 -12.41 -6.65
C GLU A 129 -23.23 -13.76 -6.06
N GLU A 130 -22.05 -13.81 -5.43
CA GLU A 130 -21.54 -15.00 -4.74
C GLU A 130 -22.45 -15.42 -3.57
N LYS A 131 -22.92 -14.47 -2.77
CA LYS A 131 -23.86 -14.75 -1.66
C LYS A 131 -25.21 -15.26 -2.14
N THR A 132 -25.71 -14.80 -3.28
CA THR A 132 -26.99 -15.28 -3.81
C THR A 132 -26.90 -16.74 -4.25
N ASN A 133 -25.76 -17.14 -4.83
CA ASN A 133 -25.54 -18.52 -5.27
C ASN A 133 -25.34 -19.52 -4.12
N GLU A 134 -24.79 -19.09 -2.97
CA GLU A 134 -24.64 -19.93 -1.77
C GLU A 134 -25.98 -20.21 -1.07
N VAL A 135 -27.00 -19.37 -1.23
CA VAL A 135 -28.32 -19.54 -0.59
C VAL A 135 -29.26 -20.44 -1.40
N THR A 136 -28.95 -20.66 -2.68
CA THR A 136 -29.76 -21.48 -3.60
C THR A 136 -29.27 -22.93 -3.80
N ASN A 137 -28.21 -23.35 -3.11
CA ASN A 137 -27.67 -24.72 -3.15
C ASN A 137 -27.85 -25.46 -1.82
#